data_AF-A0A0W0S3K4-F1
#
_entry.id   AF-A0A0W0S3K4-F1
#
_cell.length_a   1.000
_cell.length_b   1.000
_cell.length_c   1.000
_cell.angle_alpha   90.00
_cell.angle_beta   90.00
_cell.angle_gamma   90.00
#
_symmetry.space_group_name_H-M   'P 1'
#
loop_
_entity.id
_entity.type
_entity.pdbx_description
1 polymer ?
#
loop_
_entity_poly.entity_id
_entity_poly.type
_entity_poly.pdbx_seq_one_letter_code
_entity_poly.pdbx_strand_id
1 'polypeptide(L)'
;MKPHIIGISGNMGVRKSTLTMELARKLQGSFLCRDDFDEISNGPEDYIDWYKRGENYSEWDYQGLEDVLEYLKLGKSAVHPEL
;
A
#
# COMPACT_ATOMS: atom_id res chain seq x y z
N MET A 1 11.11 -19.67 6.22
CA MET A 1 9.63 -19.53 6.19
C MET A 1 9.31 -18.54 5.08
N LYS A 2 8.34 -18.80 4.20
CA LYS A 2 7.98 -17.87 3.13
C LYS A 2 6.93 -16.87 3.67
N PRO A 3 7.19 -15.56 3.68
CA PRO A 3 6.24 -14.59 4.18
C PRO A 3 4.98 -14.56 3.30
N HIS A 4 3.83 -14.34 3.94
CA HIS A 4 2.53 -14.23 3.27
C HIS A 4 2.05 -12.79 3.37
N ILE A 5 1.77 -12.16 2.23
CA ILE A 5 1.31 -10.78 2.15
C ILE A 5 -0.18 -10.78 1.83
N ILE A 6 -0.96 -10.06 2.63
CA ILE A 6 -2.41 -9.93 2.48
C ILE A 6 -2.73 -8.47 2.13
N GLY A 7 -3.33 -8.25 0.96
CA GLY A 7 -3.83 -6.93 0.55
C GLY A 7 -5.28 -6.73 1.02
N ILE A 8 -5.56 -5.59 1.66
CA ILE A 8 -6.92 -5.19 2.07
C ILE A 8 -7.24 -3.86 1.39
N SER A 9 -8.18 -3.88 0.43
CA SER A 9 -8.57 -2.72 -0.38
C SER A 9 -10.01 -2.31 -0.14
N GLY A 10 -10.34 -1.06 -0.51
CA GLY A 10 -11.68 -0.49 -0.39
C GLY A 10 -11.64 1.03 -0.20
N ASN A 11 -12.79 1.69 -0.38
CA ASN A 11 -12.90 3.14 -0.33
C ASN A 11 -12.61 3.72 1.07
N MET A 12 -12.41 5.04 1.17
CA MET A 12 -12.25 5.72 2.45
C MET A 12 -13.46 5.46 3.36
N GLY A 13 -13.25 5.30 4.67
CA GLY A 13 -14.32 5.11 5.66
C GLY A 13 -14.87 3.68 5.82
N VAL A 14 -14.48 2.71 4.99
CA VAL A 14 -14.97 1.30 5.09
C VAL A 14 -14.26 0.47 6.18
N ARG A 15 -13.57 1.12 7.12
CA ARG A 15 -12.90 0.51 8.29
C ARG A 15 -11.74 -0.46 7.97
N LYS A 16 -11.07 -0.28 6.82
CA LYS A 16 -9.88 -1.07 6.44
C LYS A 16 -8.80 -1.05 7.51
N SER A 17 -8.44 0.13 8.03
CA SER A 17 -7.41 0.27 9.06
C SER A 17 -7.75 -0.52 10.33
N THR A 18 -9.02 -0.49 10.77
CA THR A 18 -9.49 -1.28 11.90
C THR A 18 -9.35 -2.78 11.65
N LEU A 19 -9.78 -3.25 10.47
CA LEU A 19 -9.65 -4.66 10.08
C LEU A 19 -8.18 -5.09 10.01
N THR A 20 -7.32 -4.29 9.37
CA THR A 20 -5.89 -4.55 9.22
C THR A 20 -5.20 -4.68 10.58
N MET A 21 -5.44 -3.73 11.50
CA MET A 21 -4.83 -3.75 12.84
C MET A 21 -5.27 -4.98 13.65
N GLU A 22 -6.56 -5.31 13.64
CA GLU A 22 -7.07 -6.49 14.36
C GLU A 22 -6.57 -7.81 13.75
N LEU A 23 -6.46 -7.89 12.42
CA LEU A 23 -5.93 -9.06 11.73
C LEU A 23 -4.44 -9.24 12.03
N ALA A 24 -3.65 -8.16 11.93
CA ALA A 24 -2.23 -8.16 12.25
C ALA A 24 -1.99 -8.62 13.71
N ARG A 25 -2.78 -8.09 14.66
CA ARG A 25 -2.73 -8.52 16.07
C ARG A 25 -3.04 -10.01 16.25
N LYS A 26 -4.09 -10.52 15.59
CA LYS A 26 -4.48 -11.95 15.69
C LYS A 26 -3.46 -12.90 15.08
N LEU A 27 -2.81 -12.49 13.98
CA LEU A 27 -1.82 -13.30 13.28
C LEU A 27 -0.38 -13.07 13.75
N GLN A 28 -0.16 -12.15 14.70
CA GLN A 28 1.17 -11.71 15.13
C GLN A 28 2.03 -11.23 13.95
N GLY A 29 1.40 -10.52 13.01
CA GLY A 29 2.03 -9.97 11.82
C GLY A 29 2.22 -8.45 11.90
N SER A 30 3.09 -7.93 11.04
CA SER A 30 3.20 -6.49 10.79
C SER A 30 2.16 -6.03 9.77
N PHE A 31 1.90 -4.73 9.71
CA PHE A 31 1.07 -4.12 8.67
C PHE A 31 1.78 -2.91 8.05
N LEU A 32 1.34 -2.54 6.85
CA LEU A 32 1.77 -1.35 6.10
C LEU A 32 0.52 -0.59 5.68
N CYS A 33 0.57 0.75 5.67
CA CYS A 33 -0.45 1.56 5.01
C CYS A 33 0.07 2.00 3.65
N ARG A 34 -0.77 1.97 2.60
CA ARG A 34 -0.38 2.51 1.28
C ARG A 34 -0.11 4.01 1.39
N ASP A 35 -0.91 4.71 2.19
CA ASP A 35 -0.85 6.15 2.38
C ASP A 35 0.53 6.62 2.92
N ASP A 36 1.29 5.73 3.59
CA ASP A 36 2.65 6.02 4.06
C ASP A 36 3.67 6.20 2.92
N PHE A 37 3.30 5.84 1.69
CA PHE A 37 4.14 5.91 0.49
C PHE A 37 3.74 7.06 -0.43
N ASP A 38 2.66 7.78 -0.15
CA ASP A 38 2.10 8.76 -1.08
C ASP A 38 3.08 9.91 -1.39
N GLU A 39 3.89 10.37 -0.42
CA GLU A 39 4.87 11.45 -0.62
C GLU A 39 6.04 11.09 -1.54
N ILE A 40 6.35 9.80 -1.65
CA ILE A 40 7.44 9.28 -2.49
C ILE A 40 6.91 8.63 -3.78
N SER A 41 5.61 8.75 -4.04
CA SER A 41 4.94 8.17 -5.20
C SER A 41 4.54 9.26 -6.18
N ASN A 42 4.40 8.90 -7.45
CA ASN A 42 3.87 9.81 -8.47
C ASN A 42 2.46 9.39 -8.85
N GLY A 43 1.64 10.37 -9.22
CA GLY A 43 0.29 10.14 -9.69
C GLY A 43 -0.22 11.31 -10.54
N PRO A 44 -1.44 11.19 -11.06
CA PRO A 44 -2.09 12.26 -11.79
C PRO A 44 -2.22 13.52 -10.93
N GLU A 45 -1.87 14.68 -11.51
CA GLU A 45 -1.97 15.98 -10.83
C GLU A 45 -3.42 16.36 -10.51
N ASP A 46 -4.34 16.08 -11.44
CA ASP A 46 -5.78 16.27 -11.26
C ASP A 46 -6.48 14.91 -11.19
N TYR A 47 -6.86 14.53 -9.96
CA TYR A 47 -7.60 13.30 -9.68
C TYR A 47 -8.96 13.25 -10.39
N ILE A 48 -9.66 14.39 -10.51
CA ILE A 48 -10.99 14.47 -11.12
C ILE A 48 -10.89 14.28 -12.63
N ASP A 49 -9.90 14.91 -13.27
CA ASP A 49 -9.62 14.69 -14.68
C ASP A 49 -9.23 13.23 -14.95
N TRP A 50 -8.29 12.68 -14.17
CA TRP A 50 -7.88 11.28 -14.25
C TRP A 50 -9.07 10.32 -14.16
N TYR A 51 -9.99 10.57 -13.23
CA TYR A 51 -11.21 9.80 -13.10
C TYR A 51 -12.10 9.92 -14.34
N LYS A 52 -12.31 11.14 -14.85
CA LYS A 52 -13.17 11.41 -16.02
C LYS A 52 -12.65 10.78 -17.32
N ARG A 53 -11.33 10.69 -17.50
CA ARG A 53 -10.72 10.11 -18.70
C ARG A 53 -10.50 8.60 -18.63
N GLY A 54 -11.05 7.93 -17.62
CA GLY A 54 -11.17 6.48 -17.58
C GLY A 54 -10.24 5.77 -16.59
N GLU A 55 -9.73 6.45 -15.56
CA GLU A 55 -9.02 5.84 -14.44
C GLU A 55 -7.82 4.99 -14.86
N ASN A 56 -6.96 5.48 -15.76
CA ASN A 56 -5.79 4.72 -16.17
C ASN A 56 -4.81 4.54 -15.00
N TYR A 57 -4.81 3.35 -14.40
CA TYR A 57 -4.00 3.02 -13.23
C TYR A 57 -2.49 2.98 -13.51
N SER A 58 -2.07 2.90 -14.79
CA SER A 58 -0.65 2.91 -15.15
C SER A 58 0.04 4.26 -14.93
N GLU A 59 -0.71 5.30 -14.57
CA GLU A 59 -0.19 6.64 -14.29
C GLU A 59 0.18 6.85 -12.82
N TRP A 60 -0.21 5.89 -11.98
CA TRP A 60 0.26 5.83 -10.61
C TRP A 60 1.57 5.05 -10.59
N ASP A 61 2.60 5.65 -10.02
CA ASP A 61 3.91 5.04 -9.82
C ASP A 61 4.17 4.97 -8.31
N TYR A 62 4.09 3.75 -7.79
CA TYR A 62 4.31 3.41 -6.40
C TYR A 62 5.58 2.54 -6.24
N GLN A 63 6.64 2.82 -7.00
CA GLN A 63 7.87 2.01 -7.00
C GLN A 63 8.41 1.72 -5.59
N GLY A 64 8.38 2.72 -4.68
CA GLY A 64 8.82 2.52 -3.30
C GLY A 64 8.03 1.44 -2.54
N LEU A 65 6.71 1.37 -2.76
CA LEU A 65 5.88 0.30 -2.19
C LEU A 65 6.17 -1.05 -2.86
N GLU A 66 6.32 -1.06 -4.19
CA GLU A 66 6.65 -2.27 -4.94
C GLU A 66 7.96 -2.91 -4.44
N ASP A 67 8.99 -2.10 -4.27
CA ASP A 67 10.28 -2.52 -3.74
C ASP A 67 10.11 -3.14 -2.35
N VAL A 68 9.46 -2.44 -1.42
CA VAL A 68 9.21 -2.94 -0.06
C VAL A 68 8.50 -4.29 -0.08
N LEU A 69 7.46 -4.44 -0.90
CA LEU A 69 6.72 -5.71 -1.03
C LEU A 69 7.60 -6.83 -1.60
N GLU A 70 8.48 -6.52 -2.56
CA GLU A 70 9.44 -7.50 -3.11
C GLU A 70 10.45 -7.94 -2.05
N TYR A 71 11.10 -7.01 -1.34
CA TYR A 71 12.03 -7.32 -0.24
C TYR A 71 11.37 -8.20 0.81
N LEU A 72 10.14 -7.84 1.23
CA LEU A 72 9.38 -8.61 2.19
C LEU A 72 9.05 -10.01 1.65
N LYS A 73 8.64 -10.18 0.39
CA LYS A 73 8.40 -11.51 -0.21
C LYS A 73 9.64 -12.40 -0.21
N LEU A 74 10.83 -11.81 -0.34
CA LEU A 74 12.11 -12.52 -0.28
C LEU A 74 12.55 -12.83 1.16
N GLY A 75 11.78 -12.42 2.18
CA GLY A 75 12.13 -12.61 3.58
C GLY A 75 13.22 -11.66 4.07
N LYS A 76 13.47 -10.56 3.34
CA LYS A 76 14.39 -9.50 3.73
C LYS A 76 13.66 -8.43 4.53
N SER A 77 14.39 -7.70 5.36
CA SER A 77 13.90 -6.46 5.96
C SER A 77 13.84 -5.36 4.89
N ALA A 78 12.83 -4.50 4.96
CA ALA A 78 12.67 -3.33 4.12
C ALA A 78 12.65 -2.08 4.99
N VAL A 79 13.15 -0.96 4.45
CA VAL A 79 13.06 0.34 5.12
C VAL A 79 11.68 0.91 4.88
N HIS A 80 11.00 1.29 5.95
CA HIS A 80 9.73 2.01 5.86
C HIS A 80 10.02 3.49 5.59
N PRO A 81 9.24 4.19 4.74
CA PRO A 81 9.37 5.63 4.60
C PRO A 81 9.23 6.32 5.98
N GLU A 82 10.18 7.20 6.30
CA GLU A 82 10.05 8.12 7.43
C GLU A 82 9.53 9.44 6.86
N LEU A 83 8.39 9.92 7.39
CA LEU A 83 7.85 11.26 7.11
C LEU A 83 8.80 12.34 7.65
#